data_AF-A0A2T2RHP1-F1
#
_entry.id   AF-A0A2T2RHP1-F1
#
_cell.length_a   1.000
_cell.length_b   1.000
_cell.length_c   1.000
_cell.angle_alpha   90.00
_cell.angle_beta   90.00
_cell.angle_gamma   90.00
#
_symmetry.space_group_name_H-M   'P 1'
#
loop_
_entity.id
_entity.type
_entity.pdbx_description
1 polymer ?
#
loop_
_entity_poly.entity_id
_entity_poly.type
_entity_poly.pdbx_seq_one_letter_code
_entity_poly.pdbx_strand_id
1 'polypeptide(L)' 'MSRIVLARSENSMIGWRWTGDEPDELNDLDLALQFGAVWEGDELVHYDMEALQWQVDAYNAGEYMTDND' A
#
# COMPACT_ATOMS: atom_id res chain seq x y z
N MET A 1 -3.59 16.52 -7.51
CA MET A 1 -3.50 15.14 -7.00
C MET A 1 -2.49 14.42 -7.87
N SER A 2 -1.37 14.01 -7.28
CA SER A 2 -0.35 13.25 -7.96
C SER A 2 -0.76 11.79 -7.93
N ARG A 3 -0.82 11.11 -9.07
CA ARG A 3 -1.13 9.68 -9.15
C ARG A 3 0.19 8.91 -9.01
N ILE A 4 0.31 8.11 -7.97
CA ILE A 4 1.45 7.20 -7.75
C ILE A 4 0.98 5.77 -8.00
N VAL A 5 1.76 5.01 -8.75
CA VAL A 5 1.50 3.58 -9.01
C VAL A 5 2.33 2.78 -8.02
N LEU A 6 1.69 2.12 -7.07
CA LEU A 6 2.35 1.30 -6.06
C LEU A 6 2.69 -0.10 -6.61
N ALA A 7 1.75 -0.72 -7.32
CA ALA A 7 1.93 -2.06 -7.87
C ALA A 7 1.29 -2.19 -9.25
N ARG A 8 1.66 -3.24 -9.96
CA ARG A 8 1.03 -3.64 -11.22
C ARG A 8 0.54 -5.07 -11.14
N SER A 9 -0.59 -5.36 -11.79
CA SER A 9 -1.03 -6.73 -11.99
C SER A 9 -0.04 -7.41 -12.94
N GLU A 10 0.32 -8.65 -12.64
CA GLU A 10 1.16 -9.45 -13.51
C GLU A 10 0.61 -10.87 -13.57
N ASN A 11 0.73 -11.51 -14.73
CA ASN A 11 0.31 -12.90 -14.91
C ASN A 11 1.37 -13.86 -14.32
N SER A 12 1.53 -13.80 -12.99
CA SER A 12 2.48 -14.54 -12.18
C SER A 12 1.76 -15.27 -11.04
N MET A 13 2.43 -16.21 -10.37
CA MET A 13 1.85 -16.95 -9.23
C MET A 13 1.33 -16.05 -8.09
N ILE A 14 1.91 -14.85 -7.93
CA ILE A 14 1.53 -13.86 -6.92
C ILE A 14 0.40 -12.93 -7.44
N GLY A 15 0.23 -12.82 -8.76
CA GLY A 15 -0.79 -12.00 -9.41
C GLY A 15 -0.48 -10.51 -9.53
N TRP A 16 0.58 -10.02 -8.87
CA TRP A 16 0.97 -8.61 -8.90
C TRP A 16 2.46 -8.42 -8.54
N ARG A 17 2.97 -7.22 -8.79
CA ARG A 17 4.35 -6.81 -8.50
C ARG A 17 4.43 -5.34 -8.11
N TRP A 18 5.14 -5.07 -7.00
CA TRP A 18 5.50 -3.73 -6.54
C TRP A 18 6.37 -2.99 -7.57
N THR A 19 6.14 -1.69 -7.75
CA THR A 19 6.85 -0.86 -8.74
C THR A 19 8.16 -0.29 -8.21
N GLY A 20 8.36 -0.27 -6.90
CA GLY A 20 9.42 0.45 -6.19
C GLY A 20 9.04 1.88 -5.81
N ASP A 21 7.85 2.35 -6.18
CA ASP A 21 7.29 3.64 -5.74
C ASP A 21 6.42 3.48 -4.48
N GLU A 22 6.20 2.26 -3.99
CA GLU A 22 5.53 2.00 -2.72
C GLU A 22 6.33 2.54 -1.51
N PRO A 23 5.65 2.98 -0.44
CA PRO A 23 6.32 3.39 0.79
C PRO A 23 7.08 2.22 1.43
N ASP A 24 8.19 2.55 2.09
CA ASP A 24 8.98 1.59 2.85
C ASP A 24 8.08 0.88 3.88
N GLU A 25 8.34 -0.41 4.08
CA GLU A 25 7.58 -1.31 4.97
C GLU A 25 6.16 -1.69 4.53
N LEU A 26 5.63 -1.13 3.43
CA LEU A 26 4.41 -1.63 2.81
C LEU A 26 4.72 -2.93 2.05
N ASN A 27 4.46 -4.06 2.70
CA ASN A 27 4.77 -5.39 2.16
C ASN A 27 3.53 -6.20 1.74
N ASP A 28 2.33 -5.68 1.99
CA ASP A 28 1.07 -6.38 1.79
C ASP A 28 0.10 -5.57 0.90
N LEU A 29 -0.49 -6.24 -0.08
CA LEU A 29 -1.44 -5.65 -1.00
C LEU A 29 -2.74 -5.28 -0.26
N ASP A 30 -3.20 -6.12 0.66
CA ASP A 30 -4.42 -5.87 1.41
C ASP A 30 -4.27 -4.63 2.31
N LEU A 31 -3.07 -4.38 2.86
CA LEU A 31 -2.76 -3.14 3.58
C LEU A 31 -2.83 -1.91 2.66
N ALA A 32 -2.24 -2.00 1.46
CA ALA A 32 -2.30 -0.91 0.49
C ALA A 32 -3.75 -0.54 0.15
N LEU A 33 -4.60 -1.55 -0.09
CA LEU A 33 -6.03 -1.37 -0.34
C LEU A 33 -6.76 -0.79 0.88
N GLN A 34 -6.43 -1.26 2.09
CA GLN A 34 -7.00 -0.74 3.34
C GLN A 34 -6.68 0.75 3.54
N PHE A 35 -5.49 1.18 3.12
CA PHE A 35 -5.02 2.57 3.23
C PHE A 35 -5.54 3.50 2.13
N GLY A 36 -6.34 2.96 1.21
CA GLY A 36 -7.03 3.74 0.18
C GLY A 36 -6.42 3.62 -1.21
N ALA A 37 -5.50 2.68 -1.43
CA ALA A 37 -5.05 2.37 -2.77
C ALA A 37 -6.18 1.69 -3.56
N VAL A 38 -6.22 1.94 -4.86
CA VAL A 38 -7.28 1.41 -5.74
C VAL A 38 -6.67 0.83 -7.01
N TRP A 39 -7.27 -0.24 -7.51
CA TRP A 39 -6.90 -0.80 -8.81
C TRP A 39 -7.56 0.00 -9.94
N GLU A 40 -6.74 0.64 -10.76
CA GLU A 40 -7.14 1.27 -12.03
C GLU A 40 -6.63 0.42 -13.19
N GLY A 41 -7.45 -0.51 -13.65
CA GLY A 41 -7.05 -1.51 -14.64
C GLY A 41 -5.99 -2.44 -14.05
N ASP A 42 -4.78 -2.39 -14.61
CA ASP A 42 -3.64 -3.23 -14.20
C ASP A 42 -2.69 -2.52 -13.24
N GLU A 43 -3.03 -1.31 -12.75
CA GLU A 43 -2.17 -0.52 -11.88
C GLU A 43 -2.86 -0.26 -10.53
N LEU A 44 -2.20 -0.62 -9.42
CA LEU A 44 -2.61 -0.23 -8.09
C LEU A 44 -2.09 1.18 -7.84
N VAL A 45 -3.00 2.12 -7.58
CA VAL A 45 -2.67 3.54 -7.47
C VAL A 45 -3.06 4.13 -6.13
N HIS A 46 -2.29 5.12 -5.71
CA HIS A 46 -2.62 6.00 -4.60
C HIS A 46 -2.45 7.47 -5.03
N TYR A 47 -3.26 8.36 -4.46
CA TYR A 47 -3.25 9.78 -4.84
C TYR A 47 -2.57 10.69 -3.82
N ASP A 48 -2.19 10.14 -2.68
CA ASP A 48 -1.61 10.87 -1.55
C ASP A 48 -0.54 10.01 -0.84
N MET A 49 0.73 10.15 -1.24
CA MET A 49 1.82 9.36 -0.66
C MET A 49 2.14 9.77 0.77
N GLU A 50 1.97 11.04 1.13
CA GLU A 50 2.22 11.50 2.49
C GLU A 50 1.23 10.87 3.47
N ALA A 51 -0.05 10.83 3.09
CA ALA A 51 -1.08 10.15 3.88
C ALA A 51 -0.83 8.63 3.96
N LEU A 52 -0.44 8.00 2.84
CA LEU A 52 -0.15 6.57 2.81
C LEU A 52 1.03 6.21 3.71
N GLN A 53 2.14 6.94 3.61
CA GLN A 53 3.32 6.73 4.45
C GLN A 53 2.95 6.86 5.93
N TRP A 54 2.23 7.92 6.31
CA TRP A 54 1.79 8.11 7.70
C TRP A 54 0.95 6.94 8.22
N GLN A 55 0.07 6.37 7.39
CA GLN A 55 -0.75 5.20 7.77
C GLN A 55 0.09 3.93 7.95
N VAL A 56 1.07 3.71 7.06
CA VAL A 56 2.01 2.58 7.17
C VAL A 56 2.84 2.69 8.44
N ASP A 57 3.43 3.86 8.70
CA ASP A 57 4.19 4.13 9.93
C ASP A 57 3.33 3.90 11.19
N ALA A 58 2.10 4.41 11.22
CA ALA A 58 1.19 4.23 12.36
C ALA A 58 0.81 2.76 12.58
N TYR A 59 0.61 2.00 11.50
CA TYR A 59 0.34 0.56 11.56
C TYR A 59 1.55 -0.21 12.12
N ASN A 60 2.76 0.08 11.64
CA ASN A 60 4.00 -0.57 12.08
C ASN A 60 4.41 -0.18 13.50
N ALA A 61 4.14 1.06 13.92
CA ALA A 61 4.35 1.52 15.29
C ALA A 61 3.47 0.81 16.32
N GLY A 62 2.52 -0.03 15.88
CA GLY A 62 1.59 -0.72 16.75
C GLY A 62 0.51 0.20 17.30
N GLU A 63 0.30 1.40 16.72
CA GLU A 63 -0.79 2.29 17.16
C GLU A 63 -2.18 1.70 16.80
N TYR A 64 -2.23 0.68 15.94
CA TYR A 64 -3.39 -0.19 15.72
C TYR A 64 -3.36 -1.50 16.54
N MET A 65 -2.24 -1.83 17.20
CA MET A 65 -2.17 -2.86 18.24
C MET A 65 -2.59 -2.20 19.56
N THR A 66 -3.90 -1.96 19.70
CA THR A 66 -4.48 -1.73 21.02
C THR A 66 -4.15 -2.94 21.88
N ASP A 67 -3.24 -2.72 22.85
CA ASP A 67 -3.15 -3.34 24.17
C ASP A 67 -3.81 -4.74 24.26
N ASN A 68 -3.01 -5.80 24.11
CA ASN A 68 -3.40 -7.11 24.60
C ASN A 68 -2.16 -7.88 25.09
N ASP A 69 -1.63 -7.45 26.22
CA ASP A 69 -1.32 -8.33 27.36
C ASP A 69 -1.24 -7.53 28.68
#